data_AF-A0A7W9AJG9-F1
#
_entry.id   AF-A0A7W9AJG9-F1
#
_cell.length_a   1.000
_cell.length_b   1.000
_cell.length_c   1.000
_cell.angle_alpha   90.00
_cell.angle_beta   90.00
_cell.angle_gamma   90.00
#
_symmetry.space_group_name_H-M   'P 1'
#
loop_
_entity.id
_entity.type
_entity.pdbx_description
1 polymer ?
#
loop_
_entity_poly.entity_id
_entity_poly.type
_entity_poly.pdbx_seq_one_letter_code
_entity_poly.pdbx_strand_id
1 'polypeptide(L)'
;MGGRKLRGFKLFLKRFMLLACLVAVAGCAYYKRAPMDLPPPPPRDNDSASEAAAAAYEAQQRAAQQAQTSARDREAAAARAAMEAEWARSRAGGKPASQTVATPERASPAPAVSAASAASPAAAPILCPALGAMASQTECDTYMALHAAMQSGVAAFDPPRAMKAGEQYPVKLVVGSDEVRAAVIDAATDAGQVKAVDVRLGAWVCAELLATQFDLSGPARQCRERGAARMLSWDWTVSPKHGGKLKLGVKIESFTAENGKPLDAIDSRMINVDVEAGAFEGLDKNVSGITKSMGGIRTMLLAILSAIGVLSVIIWRLRTLGQKPDKDALKDLTAT
;
A
#
# COMPACT_ATOMS: atom_id res chain seq x y z
N MET A 1 -70.58 -4.53 14.60
CA MET A 1 -69.89 -3.40 13.93
C MET A 1 -68.38 -3.69 13.82
N GLY A 2 -67.92 -4.38 12.78
CA GLY A 2 -66.55 -4.94 12.73
C GLY A 2 -65.89 -4.89 11.36
N GLY A 3 -65.86 -3.72 10.70
CA GLY A 3 -65.38 -3.61 9.31
C GLY A 3 -64.37 -2.51 8.99
N ARG A 4 -64.05 -1.60 9.93
CA ARG A 4 -63.25 -0.39 9.59
C ARG A 4 -61.75 -0.44 9.96
N LYS A 5 -61.29 -1.37 10.79
CA LYS A 5 -59.88 -1.40 11.24
C LYS A 5 -58.89 -2.07 10.27
N LEU A 6 -59.33 -2.91 9.34
CA LEU A 6 -58.42 -3.60 8.41
C LEU A 6 -57.91 -2.74 7.24
N ARG A 7 -58.53 -1.58 6.94
CA ARG A 7 -58.10 -0.74 5.81
C ARG A 7 -56.85 0.08 6.11
N GLY A 8 -56.63 0.50 7.37
CA GLY A 8 -55.46 1.30 7.75
C GLY A 8 -54.14 0.52 7.69
N PHE A 9 -54.16 -0.74 8.14
CA PHE A 9 -52.95 -1.58 8.17
C PHE A 9 -52.43 -1.93 6.77
N LYS A 10 -53.35 -2.18 5.81
CA LYS A 10 -52.98 -2.42 4.40
C LYS A 10 -52.34 -1.20 3.73
N LEU A 11 -52.72 0.02 4.13
CA LEU A 11 -52.12 1.24 3.59
C LEU A 11 -50.72 1.50 4.16
N PHE A 12 -50.50 1.17 5.43
CA PHE A 12 -49.21 1.31 6.09
C PHE A 12 -48.17 0.32 5.53
N LEU A 13 -48.58 -0.94 5.34
CA LEU A 13 -47.71 -1.98 4.77
C LEU A 13 -47.29 -1.66 3.33
N LYS A 14 -48.21 -1.11 2.51
CA LYS A 14 -47.89 -0.67 1.14
C LYS A 14 -46.86 0.45 1.09
N ARG A 15 -46.93 1.42 2.01
CA ARG A 15 -45.96 2.53 2.07
C ARG A 15 -44.58 2.06 2.53
N PHE A 16 -44.52 1.11 3.46
CA PHE A 16 -43.26 0.55 3.92
C PHE A 16 -42.56 -0.28 2.83
N MET A 17 -43.33 -1.06 2.06
CA MET A 17 -42.77 -1.87 0.96
C MET A 17 -42.26 -1.02 -0.21
N LEU A 18 -42.92 0.11 -0.51
CA LEU A 18 -42.47 1.07 -1.53
C LEU A 18 -41.14 1.74 -1.15
N LEU A 19 -40.95 2.04 0.14
CA LEU A 19 -39.70 2.63 0.64
C LEU A 19 -38.53 1.63 0.55
N ALA A 20 -38.78 0.36 0.89
CA ALA A 20 -37.76 -0.70 0.80
C ALA A 20 -37.33 -0.97 -0.66
N CYS A 21 -38.27 -0.95 -1.62
CA CYS A 21 -37.93 -1.09 -3.04
C CYS A 21 -37.09 0.08 -3.58
N LEU A 22 -37.33 1.32 -3.14
CA LEU A 22 -36.54 2.47 -3.59
C LEU A 22 -35.09 2.42 -3.11
N VAL A 23 -34.83 1.87 -1.92
CA VAL A 23 -33.46 1.72 -1.39
C VAL A 23 -32.69 0.62 -2.12
N ALA A 24 -33.35 -0.46 -2.54
CA ALA A 24 -32.70 -1.56 -3.27
C ALA A 24 -32.30 -1.17 -4.71
N VAL A 25 -33.07 -0.31 -5.39
CA VAL A 25 -32.78 0.11 -6.77
C VAL A 25 -31.60 1.11 -6.83
N ALA A 26 -31.35 1.87 -5.76
CA ALA A 26 -30.22 2.80 -5.70
C ALA A 26 -28.85 2.10 -5.54
N GLY A 27 -28.81 0.85 -5.09
CA GLY A 27 -27.58 0.10 -4.83
C GLY A 27 -26.93 -0.56 -6.06
N CYS A 28 -27.66 -0.74 -7.16
CA CYS A 28 -27.18 -1.51 -8.33
C CYS A 28 -26.53 -0.66 -9.44
N ALA A 29 -26.40 0.66 -9.29
CA ALA A 29 -25.90 1.54 -10.34
C ALA A 29 -24.38 1.80 -10.30
N TYR A 30 -23.62 1.20 -9.39
CA TYR A 30 -22.23 1.59 -9.09
C TYR A 30 -21.14 0.59 -9.50
N TYR A 31 -21.27 -0.15 -10.62
CA TYR A 31 -20.12 -0.84 -11.22
C TYR A 31 -20.24 -0.89 -12.76
N LYS A 32 -20.03 0.26 -13.41
CA LYS A 32 -19.72 0.30 -14.86
C LYS A 32 -18.30 0.88 -14.99
N ARG A 33 -17.33 -0.03 -15.05
CA ARG A 33 -15.91 0.26 -15.26
C ARG A 33 -15.77 0.93 -16.64
N ALA A 34 -15.32 2.18 -16.65
CA ALA A 34 -15.12 2.93 -17.89
C ALA A 34 -14.02 2.27 -18.74
N PRO A 35 -14.19 2.21 -20.07
CA PRO A 35 -13.10 1.86 -20.99
C PRO A 35 -11.98 2.90 -20.88
N MET A 36 -10.73 2.44 -20.96
CA MET A 36 -9.55 3.31 -20.97
C MET A 36 -9.66 4.31 -22.12
N ASP A 37 -9.77 5.60 -21.77
CA ASP A 37 -9.77 6.71 -22.72
C ASP A 37 -8.43 6.75 -23.47
N LEU A 38 -8.48 6.41 -24.75
CA LEU A 38 -7.42 6.75 -25.70
C LEU A 38 -7.43 8.28 -25.90
N PRO A 39 -6.25 8.92 -25.97
CA PRO A 39 -6.17 10.36 -26.17
C PRO A 39 -6.87 10.77 -27.48
N PRO A 40 -7.61 11.90 -27.48
CA PRO A 40 -8.30 12.38 -28.67
C PRO A 40 -7.28 12.75 -29.77
N PRO A 41 -7.61 12.51 -31.05
CA PRO A 41 -6.75 12.91 -32.15
C PRO A 41 -6.62 14.44 -32.21
N PRO A 42 -5.45 14.98 -32.60
CA PRO A 42 -5.23 16.42 -32.67
C PRO A 42 -6.13 17.10 -33.72
N PRO A 43 -6.46 18.39 -33.54
CA PRO A 43 -7.26 19.19 -34.47
C PRO A 43 -6.60 19.32 -35.84
N ARG A 44 -7.44 19.35 -36.87
CA ARG A 44 -7.10 19.09 -38.28
C ARG A 44 -7.06 20.40 -39.07
N ASP A 45 -6.14 21.30 -38.72
CA ASP A 45 -5.97 22.57 -39.41
C ASP A 45 -4.54 22.63 -40.01
N ASN A 46 -4.44 22.60 -41.34
CA ASN A 46 -3.26 22.56 -42.24
C ASN A 46 -2.99 21.17 -42.87
N ASP A 47 -3.46 21.00 -44.11
CA ASP A 47 -3.48 19.71 -44.83
C ASP A 47 -2.10 19.06 -45.00
N SER A 48 -1.02 19.81 -45.20
CA SER A 48 0.34 19.24 -45.36
C SER A 48 1.03 18.88 -44.04
N ALA A 49 0.75 19.61 -42.96
CA ALA A 49 1.25 19.26 -41.62
C ALA A 49 0.50 18.04 -41.04
N SER A 50 -0.75 17.83 -41.47
CA SER A 50 -1.59 16.73 -41.01
C SER A 50 -1.14 15.35 -41.52
N GLU A 51 -0.60 15.25 -42.75
CA GLU A 51 -0.08 13.98 -43.29
C GLU A 51 1.21 13.53 -42.60
N ALA A 52 2.13 14.46 -42.33
CA ALA A 52 3.36 14.15 -41.60
C ALA A 52 3.07 13.71 -40.15
N ALA A 53 2.11 14.37 -39.49
CA ALA A 53 1.67 13.99 -38.14
C ALA A 53 0.97 12.62 -38.12
N ALA A 54 0.14 12.32 -39.12
CA ALA A 54 -0.52 11.02 -39.26
C ALA A 54 0.50 9.89 -39.48
N ALA A 55 1.49 10.10 -40.36
CA ALA A 55 2.56 9.12 -40.60
C ALA A 55 3.42 8.89 -39.34
N ALA A 56 3.74 9.95 -38.59
CA ALA A 56 4.48 9.83 -37.33
C ALA A 56 3.68 9.05 -36.27
N TYR A 57 2.38 9.31 -36.16
CA TYR A 57 1.50 8.59 -35.25
C TYR A 57 1.38 7.10 -35.61
N GLU A 58 1.22 6.77 -36.89
CA GLU A 58 1.23 5.36 -37.34
C GLU A 58 2.56 4.67 -37.06
N ALA A 59 3.69 5.35 -37.28
CA ALA A 59 5.01 4.81 -36.96
C ALA A 59 5.15 4.52 -35.45
N GLN A 60 4.66 5.43 -34.60
CA GLN A 60 4.66 5.25 -33.15
C GLN A 60 3.77 4.08 -32.73
N GLN A 61 2.59 3.92 -33.34
CA GLN A 61 1.71 2.77 -33.08
C GLN A 61 2.35 1.43 -33.49
N ARG A 62 3.02 1.38 -34.65
CA ARG A 62 3.73 0.17 -35.11
C ARG A 62 4.89 -0.18 -34.18
N ALA A 63 5.65 0.81 -33.71
CA ALA A 63 6.72 0.60 -32.74
C ALA A 63 6.18 0.07 -31.40
N ALA A 64 5.06 0.62 -30.92
CA ALA A 64 4.42 0.15 -29.69
C ALA A 64 3.89 -1.29 -29.83
N GLN A 65 3.30 -1.65 -30.98
CA GLN A 65 2.86 -3.02 -31.25
C GLN A 65 4.04 -3.99 -31.31
N GLN A 66 5.13 -3.62 -31.99
CA GLN A 66 6.35 -4.44 -32.04
C GLN A 66 6.99 -4.64 -30.66
N ALA A 67 6.97 -3.61 -29.81
CA ALA A 67 7.44 -3.72 -28.43
C ALA A 67 6.59 -4.73 -27.64
N GLN A 68 5.26 -4.67 -27.77
CA GLN A 68 4.36 -5.61 -27.10
C GLN A 68 4.51 -7.06 -27.59
N THR A 69 4.68 -7.28 -28.90
CA THR A 69 4.93 -8.63 -29.44
C THR A 69 6.26 -9.17 -28.95
N SER A 70 7.32 -8.35 -28.97
CA SER A 70 8.64 -8.77 -28.48
C SER A 70 8.65 -9.10 -26.98
N ALA A 71 7.84 -8.41 -26.17
CA ALA A 71 7.69 -8.72 -24.76
C ALA A 71 6.98 -10.07 -24.54
N ARG A 72 5.88 -10.32 -25.28
CA ARG A 72 5.17 -11.62 -25.24
C ARG A 72 6.06 -12.77 -25.70
N ASP A 73 6.88 -12.57 -26.73
CA ASP A 73 7.79 -13.60 -27.24
C ASP A 73 8.88 -13.95 -26.22
N ARG A 74 9.40 -12.96 -25.48
CA ARG A 74 10.35 -13.19 -24.38
C ARG A 74 9.72 -13.96 -23.22
N GLU A 75 8.49 -13.62 -22.85
CA GLU A 75 7.74 -14.33 -21.80
C GLU A 75 7.45 -15.78 -22.21
N ALA A 76 7.01 -16.01 -23.46
CA ALA A 76 6.80 -17.35 -24.00
C ALA A 76 8.10 -18.17 -24.13
N ALA A 77 9.25 -17.53 -24.41
CA ALA A 77 10.55 -18.18 -24.40
C ALA A 77 10.99 -18.57 -22.98
N ALA A 78 10.80 -17.67 -22.00
CA ALA A 78 11.11 -17.95 -20.60
C ALA A 78 10.25 -19.08 -20.03
N ALA A 79 8.95 -19.11 -20.35
CA ALA A 79 8.04 -20.18 -19.96
C ALA A 79 8.46 -21.54 -20.54
N ARG A 80 8.88 -21.58 -21.82
CA ARG A 80 9.41 -22.80 -22.45
C ARG A 80 10.69 -23.28 -21.79
N ALA A 81 11.63 -22.39 -21.48
CA ALA A 81 12.86 -22.73 -20.79
C ALA A 81 12.60 -23.26 -19.37
N ALA A 82 11.64 -22.68 -18.64
CA ALA A 82 11.24 -23.17 -17.31
C ALA A 82 10.63 -24.58 -17.37
N MET A 83 9.76 -24.83 -18.35
CA MET A 83 9.14 -26.14 -18.55
C MET A 83 10.19 -27.20 -18.96
N GLU A 84 11.15 -26.85 -19.80
CA GLU A 84 12.26 -27.73 -20.16
C GLU A 84 13.18 -28.04 -18.96
N ALA A 85 13.46 -27.06 -18.10
CA ALA A 85 14.23 -27.27 -16.87
C ALA A 85 13.50 -28.14 -15.84
N GLU A 86 12.18 -28.02 -15.73
CA GLU A 86 11.37 -28.91 -14.89
C GLU A 86 11.35 -30.35 -15.43
N TRP A 87 11.22 -30.50 -16.75
CA TRP A 87 11.26 -31.82 -17.38
C TRP A 87 12.65 -32.47 -17.35
N ALA A 88 13.72 -31.68 -17.41
CA ALA A 88 15.08 -32.16 -17.19
C ALA A 88 15.27 -32.67 -15.74
N ARG A 89 14.70 -31.97 -14.74
CA ARG A 89 14.72 -32.40 -13.34
C ARG A 89 13.95 -33.71 -13.12
N SER A 90 12.81 -33.91 -13.78
CA SER A 90 12.03 -35.15 -13.66
C SER A 90 12.70 -36.35 -14.35
N ARG A 91 13.39 -36.14 -15.49
CA ARG A 91 14.19 -37.18 -16.15
C ARG A 91 15.46 -37.57 -15.39
N ALA A 92 16.03 -36.66 -14.59
CA ALA A 92 17.22 -36.93 -13.81
C ALA A 92 17.02 -37.93 -12.64
N GLY A 93 15.81 -38.47 -12.44
CA GLY A 93 15.60 -39.67 -11.62
C GLY A 93 16.07 -39.55 -10.17
N GLY A 94 16.06 -38.34 -9.59
CA GLY A 94 16.50 -38.07 -8.23
C GLY A 94 15.55 -38.64 -7.19
N LYS A 95 15.66 -39.94 -6.92
CA LYS A 95 15.28 -40.50 -5.62
C LYS A 95 16.01 -39.63 -4.57
N PRO A 96 15.31 -38.92 -3.66
CA PRO A 96 16.00 -38.15 -2.65
C PRO A 96 16.87 -39.12 -1.86
N ALA A 97 18.19 -39.01 -2.03
CA ALA A 97 19.12 -39.75 -1.21
C ALA A 97 18.90 -39.26 0.22
N SER A 98 18.17 -40.06 1.01
CA SER A 98 18.21 -39.96 2.46
C SER A 98 19.67 -39.91 2.86
N GLN A 99 20.13 -38.72 3.25
CA GLN A 99 21.40 -38.57 3.92
C GLN A 99 21.24 -39.23 5.29
N THR A 100 21.50 -40.52 5.33
CA THR A 100 21.84 -41.23 6.55
C THR A 100 23.16 -40.61 7.02
N VAL A 101 23.07 -39.78 8.05
CA VAL A 101 24.21 -39.27 8.81
C VAL A 101 24.94 -40.49 9.39
N ALA A 102 25.97 -40.97 8.68
CA ALA A 102 26.90 -41.96 9.20
C ALA A 102 28.00 -41.21 9.96
N THR A 103 27.88 -41.25 11.29
CA THR A 103 28.94 -40.95 12.25
C THR A 103 30.18 -41.79 11.95
N PRO A 104 31.36 -41.21 11.66
CA PRO A 104 32.59 -41.96 11.64
C PRO A 104 33.09 -42.11 13.07
N GLU A 105 32.79 -43.26 13.67
CA GLU A 105 33.49 -43.77 14.85
C GLU A 105 34.93 -44.13 14.42
N ARG A 106 35.86 -43.19 14.64
CA ARG A 106 37.29 -43.40 14.43
C ARG A 106 37.95 -43.58 15.78
N ALA A 107 38.31 -44.82 16.06
CA ALA A 107 39.13 -45.23 17.18
C ALA A 107 40.43 -44.42 17.27
N SER A 108 40.71 -43.99 18.50
CA SER A 108 41.97 -43.47 19.01
C SER A 108 43.10 -44.48 18.77
N PRO A 109 44.33 -44.02 18.49
CA PRO A 109 45.27 -43.97 19.61
C PRO A 109 46.09 -42.67 19.65
N ALA A 110 46.33 -42.19 20.87
CA ALA A 110 47.33 -41.19 21.17
C ALA A 110 48.72 -41.66 20.72
N PRO A 111 49.61 -40.71 20.35
CA PRO A 111 50.50 -40.21 21.39
C PRO A 111 50.56 -38.69 21.46
N ALA A 112 50.92 -38.24 22.66
CA ALA A 112 51.13 -36.85 23.04
C ALA A 112 52.08 -36.11 22.08
N VAL A 113 51.57 -35.05 21.47
CA VAL A 113 52.38 -33.90 21.08
C VAL A 113 51.65 -32.67 21.58
N SER A 114 52.17 -32.09 22.66
CA SER A 114 51.81 -30.76 23.11
C SER A 114 52.22 -29.77 22.04
N ALA A 115 51.34 -29.54 21.07
CA ALA A 115 51.34 -28.28 20.34
C ALA A 115 50.61 -27.30 21.24
N ALA A 116 51.38 -26.53 22.01
CA ALA A 116 50.91 -25.30 22.61
C ALA A 116 50.25 -24.48 21.50
N SER A 117 48.92 -24.51 21.46
CA SER A 117 48.14 -23.55 20.70
C SER A 117 48.42 -22.22 21.38
N ALA A 118 49.47 -21.55 20.92
CA ALA A 118 49.81 -20.21 21.32
C ALA A 118 48.55 -19.40 21.05
N ALA A 119 47.84 -19.06 22.12
CA ALA A 119 46.76 -18.11 22.11
C ALA A 119 47.35 -16.85 21.49
N SER A 120 47.12 -16.65 20.19
CA SER A 120 47.53 -15.45 19.49
C SER A 120 46.94 -14.31 20.31
N PRO A 121 47.75 -13.37 20.82
CA PRO A 121 47.26 -12.31 21.70
C PRO A 121 46.11 -11.65 20.95
N ALA A 122 44.90 -11.70 21.53
CA ALA A 122 43.73 -11.09 20.94
C ALA A 122 44.09 -9.64 20.61
N ALA A 123 44.22 -9.36 19.31
CA ALA A 123 44.75 -8.08 18.85
C ALA A 123 43.91 -6.97 19.47
N ALA A 124 44.58 -6.00 20.10
CA ALA A 124 43.88 -4.89 20.74
C ALA A 124 42.96 -4.21 19.71
N PRO A 125 41.72 -3.89 20.06
CA PRO A 125 40.80 -3.25 19.13
C PRO A 125 41.35 -1.89 18.74
N ILE A 126 41.36 -1.59 17.44
CA ILE A 126 41.82 -0.33 16.86
C ILE A 126 40.62 0.51 16.44
N LEU A 127 40.75 1.83 16.44
CA LEU A 127 39.72 2.71 15.89
C LEU A 127 39.68 2.54 14.37
N CYS A 128 38.58 2.02 13.83
CA CYS A 128 38.36 1.91 12.40
C CYS A 128 37.56 3.12 11.91
N PRO A 129 38.17 4.11 11.20
CA PRO A 129 37.49 5.34 10.81
C PRO A 129 36.25 5.08 9.95
N ALA A 130 36.31 4.03 9.13
CA ALA A 130 35.23 3.67 8.22
C ALA A 130 34.00 3.07 8.94
N LEU A 131 34.22 2.42 10.08
CA LEU A 131 33.13 1.93 10.93
C LEU A 131 32.69 2.97 11.96
N GLY A 132 33.48 4.03 12.18
CA GLY A 132 33.29 4.98 13.29
C GLY A 132 33.39 4.32 14.67
N ALA A 133 34.00 3.13 14.78
CA ALA A 133 34.00 2.31 15.97
C ALA A 133 35.31 1.53 16.14
N MET A 134 35.52 1.00 17.34
CA MET A 134 36.66 0.13 17.65
C MET A 134 36.40 -1.27 17.09
N ALA A 135 37.32 -1.79 16.27
CA ALA A 135 37.24 -3.11 15.63
C ALA A 135 38.62 -3.77 15.60
N SER A 136 38.69 -5.08 15.37
CA SER A 136 39.98 -5.72 15.08
C SER A 136 40.54 -5.25 13.73
N GLN A 137 41.86 -5.30 13.56
CA GLN A 137 42.52 -4.94 12.30
C GLN A 137 41.91 -5.70 11.10
N THR A 138 41.69 -7.00 11.26
CA THR A 138 41.12 -7.87 10.23
C THR A 138 39.68 -7.49 9.88
N GLU A 139 38.86 -7.11 10.86
CA GLU A 139 37.50 -6.61 10.61
C GLU A 139 37.51 -5.27 9.86
N CYS A 140 38.40 -4.35 10.23
CA CYS A 140 38.52 -3.06 9.57
C CYS A 140 38.98 -3.23 8.11
N ASP A 141 39.99 -4.07 7.87
CA ASP A 141 40.50 -4.36 6.52
C ASP A 141 39.43 -5.03 5.66
N THR A 142 38.68 -5.99 6.23
CA THR A 142 37.57 -6.66 5.55
C THR A 142 36.46 -5.66 5.19
N TYR A 143 36.08 -4.81 6.14
CA TYR A 143 35.08 -3.78 5.90
C TYR A 143 35.52 -2.79 4.81
N MET A 144 36.79 -2.38 4.82
CA MET A 144 37.33 -1.48 3.81
C MET A 144 37.37 -2.11 2.42
N ALA A 145 37.72 -3.39 2.31
CA ALA A 145 37.66 -4.12 1.05
C ALA A 145 36.21 -4.23 0.53
N LEU A 146 35.25 -4.52 1.41
CA LEU A 146 33.83 -4.57 1.05
C LEU A 146 33.29 -3.21 0.62
N HIS A 147 33.67 -2.14 1.32
CA HIS A 147 33.29 -0.78 0.99
C HIS A 147 33.89 -0.34 -0.36
N ALA A 148 35.14 -0.71 -0.65
CA ALA A 148 35.79 -0.47 -1.94
C ALA A 148 35.15 -1.27 -3.09
N ALA A 149 34.60 -2.44 -2.79
CA ALA A 149 33.88 -3.28 -3.76
C ALA A 149 32.44 -2.80 -4.05
N MET A 150 31.92 -1.83 -3.29
CA MET A 150 30.60 -1.26 -3.57
C MET A 150 30.60 -0.51 -4.90
N GLN A 151 29.53 -0.69 -5.67
CA GLN A 151 29.36 0.00 -6.94
C GLN A 151 28.75 1.38 -6.70
N SER A 152 29.24 2.40 -7.39
CA SER A 152 28.58 3.71 -7.39
C SER A 152 27.25 3.61 -8.15
N GLY A 153 26.21 4.24 -7.60
CA GLY A 153 24.86 4.20 -8.12
C GLY A 153 24.11 5.49 -7.90
N VAL A 154 22.90 5.53 -8.42
CA VAL A 154 21.95 6.61 -8.24
C VAL A 154 20.63 6.06 -7.71
N ALA A 155 20.02 6.80 -6.81
CA ALA A 155 18.66 6.57 -6.33
C ALA A 155 17.77 7.73 -6.75
N ALA A 156 16.63 7.43 -7.35
CA ALA A 156 15.66 8.38 -7.86
C ALA A 156 14.29 8.15 -7.19
N PHE A 157 13.74 9.21 -6.62
CA PHE A 157 12.45 9.19 -5.92
C PHE A 157 11.56 10.34 -6.41
N ASP A 158 10.34 10.01 -6.83
CA ASP A 158 9.37 10.97 -7.38
C ASP A 158 7.97 10.77 -6.78
N PRO A 159 7.71 11.31 -5.59
CA PRO A 159 6.36 11.29 -5.03
C PRO A 159 5.50 12.42 -5.63
N PRO A 160 4.18 12.21 -5.75
CA PRO A 160 3.25 13.27 -6.14
C PRO A 160 3.37 14.50 -5.25
N ARG A 161 3.48 15.69 -5.85
CA ARG A 161 3.63 16.96 -5.10
C ARG A 161 2.33 17.48 -4.50
N ALA A 162 1.21 17.12 -5.10
CA ALA A 162 -0.11 17.46 -4.62
C ALA A 162 -0.85 16.17 -4.30
N MET A 163 -1.29 16.03 -3.06
CA MET A 163 -2.10 14.89 -2.62
C MET A 163 -3.36 15.40 -1.93
N LYS A 164 -4.43 14.61 -1.93
CA LYS A 164 -5.58 14.87 -1.07
C LYS A 164 -5.45 14.02 0.19
N ALA A 165 -5.73 14.61 1.34
CA ALA A 165 -5.81 13.83 2.58
C ALA A 165 -6.77 12.64 2.40
N GLY A 166 -6.43 11.49 2.98
CA GLY A 166 -7.23 10.25 2.93
C GLY A 166 -7.35 9.57 1.55
N GLU A 167 -6.75 10.11 0.49
CA GLU A 167 -6.64 9.43 -0.80
C GLU A 167 -5.30 8.68 -0.90
N GLN A 168 -5.29 7.55 -1.60
CA GLN A 168 -4.12 6.69 -1.74
C GLN A 168 -3.32 7.08 -2.98
N TYR A 169 -2.01 7.26 -2.82
CA TYR A 169 -1.09 7.61 -3.87
C TYR A 169 0.04 6.58 -3.97
N PRO A 170 0.33 6.05 -5.16
CA PRO A 170 1.51 5.23 -5.36
C PRO A 170 2.76 6.12 -5.29
N VAL A 171 3.82 5.63 -4.65
CA VAL A 171 5.15 6.25 -4.65
C VAL A 171 6.18 5.19 -4.99
N LYS A 172 7.13 5.56 -5.84
CA LYS A 172 8.14 4.66 -6.38
C LYS A 172 9.54 5.20 -6.12
N LEU A 173 10.42 4.32 -5.66
CA LEU A 173 11.87 4.52 -5.62
C LEU A 173 12.50 3.61 -6.66
N VAL A 174 13.41 4.14 -7.46
CA VAL A 174 14.26 3.34 -8.36
C VAL A 174 15.72 3.58 -7.99
N VAL A 175 16.48 2.50 -7.86
CA VAL A 175 17.91 2.54 -7.58
C VAL A 175 18.65 1.71 -8.61
N GLY A 176 19.75 2.22 -9.16
CA GLY A 176 20.55 1.49 -10.13
C GLY A 176 22.00 1.95 -10.16
N SER A 177 22.83 1.24 -10.92
CA SER A 177 24.23 1.63 -11.11
C SER A 177 24.33 2.96 -11.84
N ASP A 178 25.46 3.66 -11.65
CA ASP A 178 25.68 4.98 -12.25
C ASP A 178 25.66 4.94 -13.79
N GLU A 179 26.10 3.82 -14.37
CA GLU A 179 26.06 3.55 -15.82
C GLU A 179 24.65 3.67 -16.43
N VAL A 180 23.60 3.40 -15.65
CA VAL A 180 22.19 3.46 -16.09
C VAL A 180 21.44 4.62 -15.47
N ARG A 181 22.14 5.67 -15.00
CA ARG A 181 21.54 6.82 -14.30
C ARG A 181 20.34 7.43 -15.02
N ALA A 182 20.45 7.65 -16.33
CA ALA A 182 19.35 8.22 -17.11
C ALA A 182 18.10 7.34 -17.09
N ALA A 183 18.28 6.01 -17.23
CA ALA A 183 17.17 5.06 -17.17
C ALA A 183 16.56 4.95 -15.77
N VAL A 184 17.36 5.10 -14.72
CA VAL A 184 16.87 5.12 -13.32
C VAL A 184 15.99 6.34 -13.07
N ILE A 185 16.43 7.52 -13.53
CA ILE A 185 15.65 8.77 -13.40
C ILE A 185 14.37 8.67 -14.22
N ASP A 186 14.46 8.23 -15.48
CA ASP A 186 13.32 8.05 -16.37
C ASP A 186 12.28 7.08 -15.77
N ALA A 187 12.72 5.92 -15.29
CA ALA A 187 11.84 4.91 -14.67
C ALA A 187 11.19 5.36 -13.35
N ALA A 188 11.78 6.34 -12.67
CA ALA A 188 11.19 6.95 -11.47
C ALA A 188 10.21 8.10 -11.82
N THR A 189 10.30 8.69 -13.02
CA THR A 189 9.53 9.88 -13.41
C THR A 189 8.10 9.49 -13.81
N ASP A 190 7.21 9.34 -12.82
CA ASP A 190 5.78 9.10 -13.07
C ASP A 190 4.92 10.33 -12.73
N ALA A 191 5.36 11.17 -11.78
CA ALA A 191 4.51 12.19 -11.14
C ALA A 191 5.09 13.62 -11.18
N GLY A 192 6.32 13.81 -11.67
CA GLY A 192 6.87 15.13 -11.99
C GLY A 192 8.38 15.29 -11.80
N GLN A 193 8.78 15.95 -10.70
CA GLN A 193 10.17 16.36 -10.43
C GLN A 193 10.86 15.36 -9.53
N VAL A 194 11.55 14.41 -10.16
CA VAL A 194 12.42 13.42 -9.52
C VAL A 194 13.51 14.10 -8.71
N LYS A 195 13.70 13.64 -7.46
CA LYS A 195 14.95 13.89 -6.72
C LYS A 195 15.86 12.69 -6.85
N ALA A 196 17.04 12.93 -7.41
CA ALA A 196 18.09 11.93 -7.53
C ALA A 196 19.23 12.22 -6.54
N VAL A 197 19.78 11.16 -5.95
CA VAL A 197 20.97 11.23 -5.07
C VAL A 197 21.94 10.10 -5.39
N ASP A 198 23.22 10.37 -5.22
CA ASP A 198 24.27 9.36 -5.40
C ASP A 198 24.34 8.44 -4.18
N VAL A 199 24.40 7.14 -4.44
CA VAL A 199 24.39 6.08 -3.42
C VAL A 199 25.47 5.04 -3.74
N ARG A 200 25.95 4.33 -2.72
CA ARG A 200 26.82 3.15 -2.91
C ARG A 200 25.98 1.89 -2.79
N LEU A 201 26.14 0.98 -3.74
CA LEU A 201 25.32 -0.22 -3.87
C LEU A 201 26.13 -1.47 -3.49
N GLY A 202 25.65 -2.13 -2.45
CA GLY A 202 26.10 -3.47 -2.03
C GLY A 202 25.42 -4.59 -2.81
N ALA A 203 25.58 -5.82 -2.32
CA ALA A 203 24.88 -6.99 -2.86
C ALA A 203 23.39 -6.99 -2.51
N TRP A 204 23.05 -6.44 -1.34
CA TRP A 204 21.70 -6.27 -0.84
C TRP A 204 21.42 -4.79 -0.61
N VAL A 205 20.23 -4.33 -0.97
CA VAL A 205 19.81 -2.95 -0.79
C VAL A 205 18.46 -2.95 -0.08
N CYS A 206 18.37 -2.23 1.03
CA CYS A 206 17.12 -1.99 1.73
C CYS A 206 16.73 -0.53 1.54
N ALA A 207 15.45 -0.31 1.26
CA ALA A 207 14.84 0.99 1.25
C ALA A 207 13.77 1.06 2.35
N GLU A 208 13.75 2.16 3.09
CA GLU A 208 12.78 2.44 4.13
C GLU A 208 12.10 3.79 3.85
N LEU A 209 10.76 3.74 3.74
CA LEU A 209 9.94 4.92 3.53
C LEU A 209 9.63 5.59 4.88
N LEU A 210 10.14 6.81 5.08
CA LEU A 210 9.93 7.64 6.25
C LEU A 210 8.69 8.52 6.04
N ALA A 211 7.52 7.99 6.40
CA ALA A 211 6.24 8.65 6.15
C ALA A 211 5.39 8.79 7.44
N THR A 212 5.94 9.43 8.47
CA THR A 212 5.26 9.58 9.79
C THR A 212 3.90 10.29 9.69
N GLN A 213 3.76 11.23 8.76
CA GLN A 213 2.53 12.00 8.49
C GLN A 213 1.57 11.32 7.51
N PHE A 214 1.88 10.09 7.09
CA PHE A 214 1.09 9.32 6.14
C PHE A 214 0.69 7.97 6.74
N ASP A 215 -0.40 7.41 6.22
CA ASP A 215 -0.75 6.01 6.39
C ASP A 215 -0.12 5.22 5.25
N LEU A 216 0.63 4.16 5.57
CA LEU A 216 1.27 3.29 4.59
C LEU A 216 0.48 2.00 4.42
N SER A 217 0.31 1.57 3.17
CA SER A 217 -0.12 0.21 2.86
C SER A 217 1.10 -0.68 2.65
N GLY A 218 1.33 -1.62 3.57
CA GLY A 218 2.44 -2.58 3.50
C GLY A 218 3.66 -2.21 4.35
N PRO A 219 4.75 -2.97 4.23
CA PRO A 219 5.95 -2.75 5.04
C PRO A 219 6.69 -1.48 4.60
N ALA A 220 6.99 -0.61 5.57
CA ALA A 220 7.76 0.62 5.33
C ALA A 220 9.18 0.31 4.83
N ARG A 221 9.80 -0.74 5.36
CA ARG A 221 11.12 -1.23 4.98
C ARG A 221 11.02 -2.46 4.08
N GLN A 222 11.70 -2.41 2.95
CA GLN A 222 11.77 -3.50 1.98
C GLN A 222 13.22 -3.72 1.53
N CYS A 223 13.70 -4.94 1.62
CA CYS A 223 15.06 -5.32 1.21
C CYS A 223 15.00 -6.17 -0.06
N ARG A 224 15.93 -5.93 -0.99
CA ARG A 224 16.06 -6.69 -2.23
C ARG A 224 17.52 -7.02 -2.48
N GLU A 225 17.76 -8.23 -2.95
CA GLU A 225 19.05 -8.63 -3.51
C GLU A 225 19.23 -7.96 -4.88
N ARG A 226 20.40 -7.40 -5.12
CA ARG A 226 20.75 -6.81 -6.42
C ARG A 226 20.94 -7.90 -7.48
N GLY A 227 21.64 -8.98 -7.12
CA GLY A 227 22.00 -10.05 -8.05
C GLY A 227 22.62 -9.49 -9.33
N ALA A 228 22.08 -9.91 -10.48
CA ALA A 228 22.45 -9.40 -11.81
C ALA A 228 21.56 -8.23 -12.28
N ALA A 229 20.60 -7.78 -11.48
CA ALA A 229 19.70 -6.69 -11.85
C ALA A 229 20.48 -5.36 -11.84
N ARG A 230 20.38 -4.61 -12.94
CA ARG A 230 20.98 -3.28 -13.06
C ARG A 230 20.18 -2.20 -12.34
N MET A 231 18.91 -2.47 -12.07
CA MET A 231 17.98 -1.57 -11.41
C MET A 231 17.09 -2.36 -10.44
N LEU A 232 16.76 -1.74 -9.32
CA LEU A 232 15.85 -2.21 -8.31
C LEU A 232 14.76 -1.16 -8.15
N SER A 233 13.51 -1.61 -8.02
CA SER A 233 12.37 -0.73 -7.75
C SER A 233 11.71 -1.11 -6.43
N TRP A 234 11.19 -0.10 -5.75
CA TRP A 234 10.32 -0.26 -4.59
C TRP A 234 9.08 0.57 -4.80
N ASP A 235 7.95 -0.05 -4.53
CA ASP A 235 6.63 0.54 -4.70
C ASP A 235 5.95 0.54 -3.33
N TRP A 236 5.41 1.68 -2.94
CA TRP A 236 4.56 1.83 -1.76
C TRP A 236 3.29 2.58 -2.14
N THR A 237 2.27 2.44 -1.31
CA THR A 237 1.07 3.27 -1.37
C THR A 237 0.95 4.06 -0.08
N VAL A 238 0.88 5.38 -0.19
CA VAL A 238 0.78 6.30 0.96
C VAL A 238 -0.52 7.09 0.89
N SER A 239 -1.08 7.42 2.06
CA SER A 239 -2.21 8.36 2.16
C SER A 239 -1.90 9.45 3.19
N PRO A 240 -2.03 10.75 2.85
CA PRO A 240 -1.81 11.82 3.82
C PRO A 240 -2.87 11.82 4.93
N LYS A 241 -2.45 11.87 6.19
CA LYS A 241 -3.37 11.89 7.34
C LYS A 241 -4.11 13.22 7.49
N HIS A 242 -3.49 14.32 7.09
CA HIS A 242 -4.00 15.68 7.21
C HIS A 242 -3.54 16.54 6.03
N GLY A 243 -4.20 17.69 5.83
CA GLY A 243 -3.76 18.69 4.86
C GLY A 243 -2.54 19.49 5.34
N GLY A 244 -1.89 20.22 4.43
CA GLY A 244 -0.74 21.08 4.70
C GLY A 244 0.55 20.63 3.99
N LYS A 245 1.68 21.24 4.35
CA LYS A 245 3.00 20.85 3.85
C LYS A 245 3.51 19.67 4.66
N LEU A 246 3.60 18.51 4.03
CA LEU A 246 4.07 17.27 4.62
C LEU A 246 5.43 16.89 4.04
N LYS A 247 6.21 16.13 4.80
CA LYS A 247 7.51 15.64 4.34
C LYS A 247 7.47 14.14 4.13
N LEU A 248 7.87 13.70 2.95
CA LEU A 248 8.08 12.30 2.63
C LEU A 248 9.57 12.06 2.41
N GLY A 249 10.14 11.15 3.19
CA GLY A 249 11.56 10.81 3.16
C GLY A 249 11.78 9.36 2.71
N VAL A 250 12.86 9.07 2.01
CA VAL A 250 13.32 7.70 1.79
C VAL A 250 14.73 7.55 2.31
N LYS A 251 14.98 6.50 3.10
CA LYS A 251 16.30 6.09 3.58
C LYS A 251 16.74 4.85 2.83
N ILE A 252 17.97 4.86 2.33
CA ILE A 252 18.55 3.74 1.56
C ILE A 252 19.76 3.23 2.33
N GLU A 253 19.82 1.92 2.53
CA GLU A 253 20.90 1.23 3.23
C GLU A 253 21.40 0.06 2.38
N SER A 254 22.71 -0.04 2.20
CA SER A 254 23.36 -1.14 1.48
C SER A 254 23.97 -2.15 2.45
N PHE A 255 23.89 -3.43 2.09
CA PHE A 255 24.33 -4.58 2.87
C PHE A 255 25.18 -5.53 2.01
N THR A 256 26.06 -6.29 2.66
CA THR A 256 26.84 -7.36 2.03
C THR A 256 26.05 -8.64 1.78
N ALA A 257 25.09 -8.92 2.66
CA ALA A 257 24.30 -10.14 2.68
C ALA A 257 22.92 -9.83 3.30
N GLU A 258 21.99 -10.76 3.14
CA GLU A 258 20.67 -10.68 3.78
C GLU A 258 20.84 -10.55 5.29
N ASN A 259 20.33 -9.45 5.87
CA ASN A 259 20.48 -9.10 7.29
C ASN A 259 21.93 -8.91 7.78
N GLY A 260 22.86 -8.60 6.88
CA GLY A 260 24.24 -8.26 7.23
C GLY A 260 24.36 -6.96 8.03
N LYS A 261 25.58 -6.60 8.43
CA LYS A 261 25.85 -5.25 8.96
C LYS A 261 25.69 -4.23 7.82
N PRO A 262 25.05 -3.08 8.07
CA PRO A 262 24.96 -2.02 7.06
C PRO A 262 26.37 -1.55 6.70
N LEU A 263 26.67 -1.57 5.40
CA LEU A 263 27.97 -1.10 4.90
C LEU A 263 28.07 0.41 4.90
N ASP A 264 26.94 1.12 4.96
CA ASP A 264 26.89 2.55 4.68
C ASP A 264 26.11 3.32 5.76
N ALA A 265 26.29 2.94 7.02
CA ALA A 265 25.60 3.59 8.15
C ALA A 265 25.95 5.08 8.29
N ILE A 266 27.11 5.51 7.80
CA ILE A 266 27.61 6.88 7.88
C ILE A 266 27.00 7.77 6.77
N ASP A 267 26.61 7.18 5.64
CA ASP A 267 26.15 7.88 4.44
C ASP A 267 24.70 7.53 4.08
N SER A 268 23.86 7.20 5.07
CA SER A 268 22.43 6.96 4.81
C SER A 268 21.81 8.21 4.17
N ARG A 269 21.61 8.17 2.86
CA ARG A 269 21.13 9.34 2.09
C ARG A 269 19.62 9.39 2.21
N MET A 270 19.14 10.46 2.83
CA MET A 270 17.71 10.72 2.97
C MET A 270 17.24 11.64 1.83
N ILE A 271 16.33 11.14 1.01
CA ILE A 271 15.68 11.97 -0.02
C ILE A 271 14.40 12.53 0.58
N ASN A 272 14.40 13.80 0.93
CA ASN A 272 13.21 14.48 1.46
C ASN A 272 12.49 15.24 0.34
N VAL A 273 11.18 15.01 0.19
CA VAL A 273 10.31 15.75 -0.72
C VAL A 273 9.18 16.36 0.08
N ASP A 274 8.97 17.65 -0.13
CA ASP A 274 7.81 18.35 0.42
C ASP A 274 6.60 18.07 -0.49
N VAL A 275 5.52 17.63 0.13
CA VAL A 275 4.23 17.32 -0.52
C VAL A 275 3.19 18.28 0.06
N GLU A 276 2.40 18.88 -0.81
CA GLU A 276 1.26 19.70 -0.42
C GLU A 276 0.00 18.82 -0.39
N ALA A 277 -0.51 18.57 0.81
CA ALA A 277 -1.76 17.87 1.00
C ALA A 277 -2.93 18.88 1.03
N GLY A 278 -3.85 18.79 0.08
CA GLY A 278 -5.11 19.50 0.14
C GLY A 278 -5.91 19.01 1.35
N ALA A 279 -6.35 19.95 2.21
CA ALA A 279 -7.28 19.62 3.27
C ALA A 279 -8.59 19.09 2.64
N PHE A 280 -9.22 18.10 3.29
CA PHE A 280 -10.60 17.74 2.98
C PHE A 280 -11.49 18.96 3.18
N GLU A 281 -11.74 19.75 2.13
CA GLU A 281 -12.72 20.83 2.19
C GLU A 281 -14.15 20.31 2.41
N GLY A 282 -14.35 18.99 2.35
CA GLY A 282 -15.67 18.33 2.39
C GLY A 282 -16.29 18.15 3.77
N LEU A 283 -15.53 18.15 4.87
CA LEU A 283 -16.11 17.96 6.22
C LEU A 283 -16.33 19.28 6.96
N ASP A 284 -15.41 20.25 6.88
CA ASP A 284 -15.62 21.52 7.57
C ASP A 284 -16.69 22.40 6.91
N LYS A 285 -16.89 22.35 5.58
CA LYS A 285 -18.00 23.07 4.93
C LYS A 285 -19.37 22.47 5.27
N ASN A 286 -19.46 21.16 5.50
CA ASN A 286 -20.71 20.53 5.91
C ASN A 286 -20.97 20.63 7.42
N VAL A 287 -19.94 20.57 8.28
CA VAL A 287 -20.15 20.71 9.73
C VAL A 287 -20.31 22.17 10.13
N SER A 288 -19.66 23.14 9.47
CA SER A 288 -19.94 24.58 9.68
C SER A 288 -21.31 25.01 9.11
N GLY A 289 -21.78 24.38 8.03
CA GLY A 289 -23.18 24.51 7.56
C GLY A 289 -24.19 23.93 8.54
N ILE A 290 -23.88 22.79 9.17
CA ILE A 290 -24.74 22.16 10.19
C ILE A 290 -24.66 22.89 11.55
N THR A 291 -23.52 23.47 11.93
CA THR A 291 -23.39 24.26 13.17
C THR A 291 -23.95 25.69 13.05
N LYS A 292 -23.99 26.31 11.86
CA LYS A 292 -24.86 27.49 11.65
C LYS A 292 -26.35 27.12 11.65
N SER A 293 -26.69 25.85 11.42
CA SER A 293 -28.03 25.27 11.58
C SER A 293 -28.30 24.69 12.99
N MET A 294 -27.35 24.76 13.94
CA MET A 294 -27.57 24.24 15.30
C MET A 294 -28.61 25.03 16.11
N GLY A 295 -29.04 26.21 15.65
CA GLY A 295 -30.24 26.86 16.15
C GLY A 295 -31.53 26.10 15.81
N GLY A 296 -31.56 25.38 14.68
CA GLY A 296 -32.70 24.60 14.20
C GLY A 296 -32.74 23.16 14.70
N ILE A 297 -31.59 22.55 15.00
CA ILE A 297 -31.56 21.14 15.47
C ILE A 297 -32.12 21.02 16.89
N ARG A 298 -31.88 22.00 17.77
CA ARG A 298 -32.50 22.02 19.11
C ARG A 298 -34.02 22.17 19.02
N THR A 299 -34.54 23.02 18.13
CA THR A 299 -35.99 23.18 17.95
C THR A 299 -36.62 21.96 17.27
N MET A 300 -35.92 21.33 16.32
CA MET A 300 -36.38 20.10 15.68
C MET A 300 -36.39 18.91 16.65
N LEU A 301 -35.36 18.74 17.48
CA LEU A 301 -35.34 17.70 18.53
C LEU A 301 -36.43 17.94 19.58
N LEU A 302 -36.67 19.18 19.98
CA LEU A 302 -37.78 19.52 20.89
C LEU A 302 -39.15 19.24 20.23
N ALA A 303 -39.31 19.51 18.94
CA ALA A 303 -40.54 19.19 18.21
C ALA A 303 -40.78 17.68 18.06
N ILE A 304 -39.71 16.90 17.84
CA ILE A 304 -39.80 15.43 17.80
C ILE A 304 -40.17 14.89 19.18
N LEU A 305 -39.53 15.39 20.25
CA LEU A 305 -39.87 14.99 21.62
C LEU A 305 -41.31 15.39 21.99
N SER A 306 -41.81 16.55 21.54
CA SER A 306 -43.21 16.94 21.77
C SER A 306 -44.17 16.02 21.01
N ALA A 307 -43.84 15.65 19.77
CA ALA A 307 -44.65 14.73 18.97
C ALA A 307 -44.74 13.32 19.60
N ILE A 308 -43.62 12.82 20.16
CA ILE A 308 -43.58 11.54 20.88
C ILE A 308 -44.43 11.62 22.16
N GLY A 309 -44.41 12.74 22.87
CA GLY A 309 -45.28 12.98 24.04
C GLY A 309 -46.77 12.89 23.69
N VAL A 310 -47.19 13.55 22.60
CA VAL A 310 -48.59 13.53 22.15
C VAL A 310 -49.02 12.12 21.71
N LEU A 311 -48.17 11.39 20.98
CA LEU A 311 -48.43 10.00 20.58
C LEU A 311 -48.59 9.08 21.80
N SER A 312 -47.78 9.27 22.84
CA SER A 312 -47.86 8.48 24.07
C SER A 312 -49.19 8.69 24.80
N VAL A 313 -49.70 9.92 24.86
CA VAL A 313 -51.01 10.23 25.46
C VAL A 313 -52.15 9.60 24.66
N ILE A 314 -52.10 9.64 23.32
CA ILE A 314 -53.13 9.02 22.46
C ILE A 314 -53.17 7.51 22.66
N ILE A 315 -52.00 6.85 22.72
CA ILE A 315 -51.92 5.41 22.97
C ILE A 315 -52.47 5.06 24.36
N TRP A 316 -52.16 5.86 25.38
CA TRP A 316 -52.70 5.66 26.72
C TRP A 316 -54.23 5.84 26.79
N ARG A 317 -54.77 6.87 26.12
CA ARG A 317 -56.24 7.08 25.99
C ARG A 317 -56.94 5.94 25.24
N LEU A 318 -56.33 5.40 24.20
CA LEU A 318 -56.86 4.25 23.47
C LEU A 318 -56.84 2.96 24.30
N ARG A 319 -55.85 2.81 25.18
CA ARG A 319 -55.75 1.65 26.09
C ARG A 319 -56.76 1.72 27.23
N THR A 320 -56.98 2.91 27.80
CA THR A 320 -57.92 3.12 28.92
C THR A 320 -59.40 3.06 28.49
N LEU A 321 -59.73 3.47 27.27
CA LEU A 321 -61.10 3.36 26.74
C LEU A 321 -61.51 1.93 26.31
N GLY A 322 -60.57 0.97 26.37
CA GLY A 322 -60.80 -0.43 25.99
C GLY A 322 -61.10 -1.37 27.16
N GLN A 323 -60.85 -0.97 28.41
CA GLN A 323 -61.23 -1.76 29.58
C GLN A 323 -62.71 -1.48 29.87
N LYS A 324 -63.56 -2.43 29.47
CA LYS A 324 -64.94 -2.47 29.94
C LYS A 324 -64.89 -2.64 31.46
N PRO A 325 -65.72 -1.91 32.24
CA PRO A 325 -65.82 -2.15 33.66
C PRO A 325 -66.17 -3.63 33.88
N ASP A 326 -65.39 -4.32 34.70
CA ASP A 326 -65.61 -5.72 35.02
C ASP A 326 -67.03 -5.86 35.57
N LYS A 327 -67.84 -6.67 34.89
CA LYS A 327 -69.25 -6.91 35.23
C LYS A 327 -69.43 -7.69 36.53
N ASP A 328 -68.34 -8.04 37.20
CA ASP A 328 -68.35 -8.86 38.40
C ASP A 328 -68.44 -8.02 39.68
N ALA A 329 -68.20 -6.70 39.63
CA ALA A 329 -68.41 -5.81 40.78
C ALA A 329 -69.90 -5.57 41.12
N LEU A 330 -70.83 -5.98 40.25
CA LEU A 330 -72.27 -5.79 40.48
C LEU A 330 -72.98 -7.02 41.07
N LYS A 331 -72.29 -8.15 41.24
CA LYS A 331 -72.90 -9.39 41.78
C LYS A 331 -72.83 -9.51 43.30
N ASP A 332 -71.91 -8.80 43.96
CA ASP A 332 -71.73 -8.86 45.42
C ASP A 332 -72.66 -7.92 46.21
N LEU A 333 -73.48 -7.10 45.56
CA LEU A 333 -74.42 -6.19 46.23
C LEU A 333 -75.87 -6.71 46.34
N THR A 334 -76.15 -7.91 45.84
CA THR A 334 -77.50 -8.52 45.89
C THR A 334 -77.59 -9.79 46.74
N ALA A 335 -76.54 -10.10 47.52
CA ALA A 335 -76.56 -11.19 48.49
C ALA A 335 -76.62 -10.65 49.93
N THR A 336 -77.77 -10.08 50.29
CA THR A 336 -78.27 -9.95 51.68
C THR A 336 -79.77 -9.94 51.68
#